data_AF-A0A3N0E6X8-F1
#
_entry.id   AF-A0A3N0E6X8-F1
#
_cell.length_a   1.000
_cell.length_b   1.000
_cell.length_c   1.000
_cell.angle_alpha   90.00
_cell.angle_beta   90.00
_cell.angle_gamma   90.00
#
_symmetry.space_group_name_H-M   'P 1'
#
loop_
_entity.id
_entity.type
_entity.pdbx_description
1 polymer ?
#
loop_
_entity_poly.entity_id
_entity_poly.type
_entity_poly.pdbx_seq_one_letter_code
_entity_poly.pdbx_strand_id
1 'polypeptide(L)'
;MGLHLRYGRASVSQWRSGTRPRSPVPDLVAEVLSRRLGRTITPADVGFSGGELPESSEREDRDAVAQLERLGSSIEDEAYPKHVFNLHDLIVPAWRPTAESSAPRYRTQNSSALGNDELEVAEEMLEIFSRTEAIHGASRVAPFIGEYLNRTIASWLRYPSSTDTRRRLLRTSARLSYLCGFAYFDLEEHGLSQRFYRVSLLLAEEGDDAWSYAVTLRAMSVQAWHLGHGLPALDLASAAVDTAPRGTEGASSAFLHGQLAVAHAGMGDRNKALACLGSAERCMEVATSRPGTVVYHWAALAHQRAV
;
A
#
# COMPACT_ATOMS: atom_id res chain seq x y z
N MET A 1 2.10 18.09 -2.58
CA MET A 1 2.65 17.70 -3.90
C MET A 1 3.90 18.52 -4.17
N GLY A 2 5.10 17.96 -3.93
CA GLY A 2 6.39 18.63 -4.15
C GLY A 2 6.85 18.69 -5.62
N LEU A 3 5.94 19.03 -6.54
CA LEU A 3 6.19 19.17 -7.97
C LEU A 3 5.86 20.59 -8.43
N HIS A 4 6.87 21.35 -8.84
CA HIS A 4 6.68 22.69 -9.42
C HIS A 4 6.47 22.58 -10.94
N LEU A 5 5.22 22.37 -11.35
CA LEU A 5 4.81 22.41 -12.75
C LEU A 5 4.01 23.68 -13.02
N ARG A 6 4.34 24.39 -14.10
CA ARG A 6 3.63 25.61 -14.53
C ARG A 6 2.93 25.35 -15.86
N TYR A 7 1.60 25.23 -15.81
CA TYR A 7 0.75 25.16 -17.00
C TYR A 7 -0.14 26.40 -17.07
N GLY A 8 -0.21 26.99 -18.26
CA GLY A 8 -1.01 28.19 -18.53
C GLY A 8 -2.26 27.88 -19.33
N ARG A 9 -3.05 28.93 -19.59
CA ARG A 9 -4.29 28.86 -20.39
C ARG A 9 -4.07 28.22 -21.78
N ALA A 10 -2.91 28.44 -22.39
CA ALA A 10 -2.56 27.86 -23.70
C ALA A 10 -2.42 26.33 -23.64
N SER A 11 -1.74 25.79 -22.63
CA SER A 11 -1.60 24.33 -22.42
C SER A 11 -2.97 23.68 -22.21
N VAL A 12 -3.82 24.29 -21.38
CA VAL A 12 -5.19 23.79 -21.15
C VAL A 12 -6.04 23.85 -22.42
N SER A 13 -5.89 24.91 -23.23
CA SER A 13 -6.59 25.00 -24.52
C SER A 13 -6.16 23.90 -25.48
N GLN A 14 -4.86 23.58 -25.52
CA GLN A 14 -4.33 22.46 -26.32
C GLN A 14 -4.87 21.11 -25.83
N TRP A 15 -4.98 20.92 -24.52
CA TRP A 15 -5.57 19.70 -23.96
C TRP A 15 -7.04 19.55 -24.33
N ARG A 16 -7.81 20.65 -24.24
CA ARG A 16 -9.21 20.66 -24.67
C ARG A 16 -9.39 20.44 -26.18
N SER A 17 -8.38 20.73 -26.99
CA SER A 17 -8.38 20.42 -28.43
C SER A 17 -7.91 19.00 -28.74
N GLY A 18 -7.66 18.15 -27.74
CA GLY A 18 -7.29 16.74 -27.90
C GLY A 18 -5.81 16.43 -27.77
N THR A 19 -4.94 17.42 -27.47
CA THR A 19 -3.52 17.16 -27.24
C THR A 19 -3.31 16.52 -25.87
N ARG A 20 -2.77 15.31 -25.82
CA ARG A 20 -2.47 14.63 -24.55
C ARG A 20 -1.14 15.14 -23.97
N PRO A 21 -1.11 15.62 -22.71
CA PRO A 21 0.16 15.96 -22.07
C PRO A 21 0.95 14.70 -21.71
N ARG A 22 2.28 14.83 -21.63
CA ARG A 22 3.17 13.74 -21.20
C ARG A 22 2.93 13.40 -19.71
N SER A 23 3.18 12.15 -19.34
CA SER A 23 3.21 11.72 -17.94
C SER A 23 4.17 12.62 -17.12
N PRO A 24 3.83 13.02 -15.88
CA PRO A 24 2.69 12.57 -15.06
C PRO A 24 1.46 13.48 -15.12
N VAL A 25 1.39 14.40 -16.09
CA VAL A 25 0.34 15.44 -16.13
C VAL A 25 -1.09 14.90 -16.21
N PRO A 26 -1.40 13.85 -16.99
CA PRO A 26 -2.75 13.27 -17.00
C PRO A 26 -3.23 12.85 -15.60
N ASP A 27 -2.36 12.18 -14.84
CA ASP A 27 -2.67 11.69 -13.49
C ASP A 27 -2.79 12.84 -12.49
N LEU A 28 -1.95 13.87 -12.62
CA LEU A 28 -2.06 15.08 -11.80
C LEU A 28 -3.38 15.83 -12.02
N VAL A 29 -3.81 15.95 -13.28
CA VAL A 29 -5.09 16.60 -13.60
C VAL A 29 -6.25 15.80 -13.05
N ALA A 30 -6.24 14.48 -13.23
CA ALA A 30 -7.22 13.56 -12.68
C ALA A 30 -7.30 13.66 -11.14
N GLU A 31 -6.16 13.67 -10.46
CA GLU A 31 -6.08 13.80 -9.00
C GLU A 31 -6.55 15.16 -8.48
N VAL A 32 -6.13 16.26 -9.11
CA VAL A 32 -6.56 17.62 -8.73
C VAL A 32 -8.07 17.79 -8.90
N LEU A 33 -8.63 17.26 -9.99
CA LEU A 33 -10.07 17.29 -10.23
C LEU A 33 -10.82 16.38 -9.25
N SER A 34 -10.28 15.20 -8.94
CA SER A 34 -10.86 14.30 -7.95
C SER A 34 -11.00 14.97 -6.59
N ARG A 35 -9.92 15.61 -6.11
CA ARG A 35 -9.93 16.39 -4.85
C ARG A 35 -10.96 17.51 -4.88
N ARG A 36 -11.01 18.27 -5.98
CA ARG A 36 -11.91 19.42 -6.08
C ARG A 36 -13.38 19.04 -6.18
N LEU A 37 -13.68 17.89 -6.80
CA LEU A 37 -15.04 17.42 -7.05
C LEU A 37 -15.56 16.45 -5.99
N GLY A 38 -14.69 15.92 -5.12
CA GLY A 38 -15.06 14.95 -4.09
C GLY A 38 -15.50 13.60 -4.65
N ARG A 39 -15.08 13.25 -5.87
CA ARG A 39 -15.35 11.96 -6.53
C ARG A 39 -14.15 11.53 -7.38
N THR A 40 -13.99 10.24 -7.62
CA THR A 40 -12.93 9.72 -8.50
C THR A 40 -13.11 10.19 -9.93
N ILE A 41 -12.05 10.80 -10.46
CA ILE A 41 -11.89 11.21 -11.85
C ILE A 41 -10.61 10.54 -12.35
N THR A 42 -10.72 9.78 -13.43
CA THR A 42 -9.59 9.11 -14.10
C THR A 42 -9.05 9.99 -15.23
N PRO A 43 -7.82 9.72 -15.72
CA PRO A 43 -7.32 10.34 -16.95
C PRO A 43 -8.26 10.12 -18.16
N ALA A 44 -8.97 8.99 -18.21
CA ALA A 44 -9.95 8.72 -19.26
C ALA A 44 -11.17 9.65 -19.17
N ASP A 45 -11.67 9.92 -17.95
CA ASP A 45 -12.82 10.81 -17.72
C ASP A 45 -12.57 12.26 -18.20
N VAL A 46 -11.30 12.68 -18.28
CA VAL A 46 -10.89 14.01 -18.74
C VAL A 46 -10.40 14.02 -20.18
N GLY A 47 -10.55 12.90 -20.90
CA GLY A 47 -10.18 12.78 -22.31
C GLY A 47 -8.69 12.54 -22.56
N PHE A 48 -7.93 12.07 -21.57
CA PHE A 48 -6.53 11.66 -21.71
C PHE A 48 -6.35 10.14 -21.91
N SER A 49 -7.41 9.43 -22.29
CA SER A 49 -7.35 7.99 -22.60
C SER A 49 -6.32 7.70 -23.70
N GLY A 50 -5.33 6.87 -23.38
CA GLY A 50 -4.81 5.92 -24.36
C GLY A 50 -5.87 4.85 -24.55
N GLY A 51 -5.95 4.24 -25.74
CA GLY A 51 -7.01 3.29 -26.10
C GLY A 51 -7.30 2.23 -25.05
N GLU A 52 -8.52 1.68 -25.11
CA GLU A 52 -9.07 0.59 -24.28
C GLU A 52 -7.99 -0.23 -23.59
N LEU A 53 -8.01 -0.24 -22.25
CA LEU A 53 -7.18 -1.13 -21.44
C LEU A 53 -7.45 -2.56 -21.92
N PRO A 54 -6.51 -3.23 -22.63
CA PRO A 54 -6.74 -4.61 -23.04
C PRO A 54 -6.86 -5.48 -21.79
N GLU A 55 -7.61 -6.58 -21.82
CA GLU A 55 -7.73 -7.53 -20.69
C GLU A 55 -6.36 -8.00 -20.14
N SER A 56 -5.29 -7.89 -20.94
CA SER A 56 -3.91 -8.11 -20.52
C SER A 56 -3.40 -7.10 -19.48
N SER A 57 -3.83 -5.84 -19.51
CA SER A 57 -3.40 -4.82 -18.54
C SER A 57 -4.00 -5.05 -17.15
N GLU A 58 -5.25 -5.52 -17.06
CA GLU A 58 -5.85 -5.87 -15.76
C GLU A 58 -5.14 -7.07 -15.12
N ARG A 59 -4.71 -8.03 -15.94
CA ARG A 59 -3.96 -9.21 -15.47
C ARG A 59 -2.54 -8.85 -15.05
N GLU A 60 -1.88 -7.94 -15.78
CA GLU A 60 -0.57 -7.38 -15.42
C GLU A 60 -0.65 -6.50 -14.16
N ASP A 61 -1.79 -5.84 -13.91
CA ASP A 61 -2.07 -5.09 -12.69
C ASP A 61 -2.43 -5.98 -11.48
N ARG A 62 -2.63 -7.28 -11.68
CA ARG A 62 -2.75 -8.28 -10.61
C ARG A 62 -1.47 -9.07 -10.35
N ASP A 63 -0.48 -8.98 -11.23
CA ASP A 63 0.83 -9.63 -11.05
C ASP A 63 1.71 -8.78 -10.12
N ALA A 64 1.78 -9.19 -8.85
CA ALA A 64 2.57 -8.50 -7.83
C ALA A 64 4.07 -8.51 -8.14
N VAL A 65 4.60 -9.59 -8.72
CA VAL A 65 6.03 -9.73 -9.06
C VAL A 65 6.40 -8.78 -10.18
N ALA A 66 5.57 -8.71 -11.24
CA ALA A 66 5.76 -7.77 -12.33
C ALA A 66 5.64 -6.30 -11.86
N GLN A 67 4.83 -6.03 -10.82
CA GLN A 67 4.78 -4.69 -10.22
C GLN A 67 6.03 -4.34 -9.41
N LEU A 68 6.59 -5.28 -8.64
CA LEU A 68 7.85 -5.05 -7.93
C LEU A 68 9.00 -4.73 -8.89
N GLU A 69 9.12 -5.47 -9.99
CA GLU A 69 10.17 -5.25 -11.01
C GLU A 69 10.06 -3.87 -11.67
N ARG A 70 8.82 -3.46 -12.00
CA ARG A 70 8.53 -2.12 -12.54
C ARG A 70 8.86 -1.03 -11.54
N LEU A 71 8.46 -1.21 -10.27
CA LEU A 71 8.70 -0.23 -9.21
C LEU A 71 10.19 -0.01 -8.93
N GLY A 72 10.96 -1.10 -8.82
CA GLY A 72 12.40 -0.98 -8.63
C GLY A 72 13.10 -0.29 -9.78
N SER A 73 12.74 -0.66 -11.02
CA SER A 73 13.28 0.00 -12.22
C SER A 73 12.97 1.50 -12.27
N SER A 74 11.81 1.93 -11.76
CA SER A 74 11.44 3.35 -11.69
C SER A 74 12.11 4.15 -10.56
N ILE A 75 12.57 3.48 -9.48
CA ILE A 75 13.29 4.15 -8.39
C ILE A 75 14.71 4.52 -8.83
N GLU A 76 15.33 3.72 -9.70
CA GLU A 76 16.70 3.94 -10.20
C GLU A 76 16.77 5.01 -11.30
N ASP A 77 15.66 5.31 -11.98
CA ASP A 77 15.63 6.20 -13.13
C ASP A 77 15.18 7.62 -12.73
N GLU A 78 16.13 8.56 -12.60
CA GLU A 78 15.85 9.98 -12.34
C GLU A 78 15.00 10.65 -13.44
N ALA A 79 14.92 10.05 -14.64
CA ALA A 79 14.09 10.54 -15.74
C ALA A 79 12.64 10.01 -15.68
N TYR A 80 12.33 9.05 -14.78
CA TYR A 80 10.98 8.54 -14.63
C TYR A 80 10.07 9.60 -13.99
N PRO A 81 8.86 9.84 -14.53
CA PRO A 81 7.94 10.81 -13.97
C PRO A 81 7.60 10.42 -12.53
N LYS A 82 7.79 11.35 -11.59
CA LYS A 82 7.45 11.16 -10.17
C LYS A 82 6.08 10.49 -10.05
N HIS A 83 6.02 9.37 -9.33
CA HIS A 83 4.78 8.65 -9.13
C HIS A 83 3.76 9.56 -8.46
N VAL A 84 2.61 9.72 -9.11
CA VAL A 84 1.52 10.57 -8.62
C VAL A 84 0.50 9.68 -7.93
N PHE A 85 0.10 10.10 -6.74
CA PHE A 85 -1.02 9.50 -6.03
C PHE A 85 -2.28 9.64 -6.88
N ASN A 86 -3.02 8.54 -7.05
CA ASN A 86 -4.22 8.50 -7.86
C ASN A 86 -5.40 7.94 -7.07
N LEU A 87 -6.52 8.66 -7.02
CA LEU A 87 -7.70 8.20 -6.30
C LEU A 87 -8.30 6.88 -6.85
N HIS A 88 -8.15 6.61 -8.16
CA HIS A 88 -8.53 5.33 -8.76
C HIS A 88 -7.80 4.15 -8.10
N ASP A 89 -6.54 4.36 -7.72
CA ASP A 89 -5.69 3.33 -7.15
C ASP A 89 -6.02 3.03 -5.67
N LEU A 90 -6.98 3.76 -5.08
CA LEU A 90 -7.61 3.38 -3.80
C LEU A 90 -8.75 2.37 -3.97
N ILE A 91 -9.21 2.13 -5.21
CA ILE A 91 -10.13 1.02 -5.49
C ILE A 91 -9.29 -0.25 -5.39
N VAL A 92 -9.42 -0.91 -4.26
CA VAL A 92 -8.73 -2.15 -3.93
C VAL A 92 -9.74 -3.30 -3.93
N PRO A 93 -9.36 -4.51 -4.38
CA PRO A 93 -10.24 -5.66 -4.31
C PRO A 93 -10.74 -5.90 -2.88
N ALA A 94 -11.97 -6.40 -2.71
CA ALA A 94 -12.38 -6.91 -1.41
C ALA A 94 -11.51 -8.13 -1.06
N TRP A 95 -11.16 -8.29 0.22
CA TRP A 95 -10.44 -9.47 0.70
C TRP A 95 -11.18 -10.76 0.34
N ARG A 96 -10.45 -11.73 -0.23
CA ARG A 96 -10.96 -13.07 -0.57
C ARG A 96 -9.97 -14.14 -0.12
N PRO A 97 -10.37 -15.07 0.77
CA PRO A 97 -9.51 -16.19 1.16
C PRO A 97 -9.08 -17.02 -0.07
N THR A 98 -7.86 -17.58 -0.03
CA THR A 98 -7.22 -18.21 -1.20
C THR A 98 -7.99 -19.39 -1.79
N ALA A 99 -8.92 -20.01 -1.04
CA ALA A 99 -9.82 -21.04 -1.55
C ALA A 99 -10.68 -20.56 -2.74
N GLU A 100 -10.81 -19.25 -2.93
CA GLU A 100 -11.59 -18.59 -3.97
C GLU A 100 -10.73 -17.81 -4.98
N SER A 101 -9.40 -17.81 -4.83
CA SER A 101 -8.47 -16.99 -5.62
C SER A 101 -7.68 -17.81 -6.64
N SER A 102 -7.66 -17.36 -7.90
CA SER A 102 -6.86 -17.96 -8.97
C SER A 102 -5.44 -17.39 -8.94
N ALA A 103 -4.54 -18.03 -8.21
CA ALA A 103 -3.15 -17.59 -8.13
C ALA A 103 -2.49 -17.52 -9.54
N PRO A 104 -1.71 -16.48 -9.85
CA PRO A 104 -0.94 -16.42 -11.07
C PRO A 104 0.02 -17.61 -11.13
N ARG A 105 0.00 -18.39 -12.22
CA ARG A 105 0.99 -19.43 -12.46
C ARG A 105 2.23 -18.79 -13.06
N TYR A 106 3.22 -18.46 -12.23
CA TYR A 106 4.51 -18.00 -12.71
C TYR A 106 5.19 -19.11 -13.50
N ARG A 107 5.71 -18.80 -14.70
CA ARG A 107 6.50 -19.75 -15.49
C ARG A 107 7.75 -20.10 -14.69
N THR A 108 7.87 -21.36 -14.30
CA THR A 108 9.09 -21.92 -13.71
C THR A 108 10.23 -21.74 -14.70
N GLN A 109 11.24 -20.95 -14.33
CA GLN A 109 12.52 -20.99 -15.01
C GLN A 109 13.25 -22.28 -14.60
N ASN A 110 14.16 -22.79 -15.44
CA ASN A 110 15.02 -23.95 -15.14
C ASN A 110 16.07 -23.57 -14.08
N SER A 111 15.63 -23.19 -12.88
CA SER A 111 16.45 -22.83 -11.74
C SER A 111 16.28 -23.85 -10.61
N SER A 112 17.25 -23.89 -9.69
CA SER A 112 17.12 -24.65 -8.45
C SER A 112 15.88 -24.21 -7.68
N ALA A 113 15.17 -25.15 -7.05
CA ALA A 113 14.05 -24.82 -6.18
C ALA A 113 14.51 -23.93 -5.03
N LEU A 114 13.68 -22.96 -4.65
CA LEU A 114 13.97 -22.07 -3.52
C LEU A 114 13.91 -22.86 -2.21
N GLY A 115 14.95 -22.72 -1.40
CA GLY A 115 15.13 -23.43 -0.14
C GLY A 115 14.62 -22.64 1.07
N ASN A 116 14.83 -23.21 2.27
CA ASN A 116 14.51 -22.51 3.52
C ASN A 116 15.49 -21.37 3.80
N ASP A 117 16.74 -21.48 3.33
CA ASP A 117 17.79 -20.47 3.56
C ASP A 117 17.38 -19.09 2.98
N GLU A 118 16.86 -19.04 1.75
CA GLU A 118 16.37 -17.77 1.18
C GLU A 118 15.19 -17.18 1.97
N LEU A 119 14.31 -18.04 2.48
CA LEU A 119 13.18 -17.60 3.29
C LEU A 119 13.64 -17.03 4.63
N GLU A 120 14.59 -17.67 5.31
CA GLU A 120 15.18 -17.20 6.55
C GLU A 120 15.86 -15.84 6.34
N VAL A 121 16.61 -15.68 5.25
CA VAL A 121 17.22 -14.40 4.89
C VAL A 121 16.15 -13.31 4.65
N ALA A 122 15.05 -13.62 3.96
CA ALA A 122 13.96 -12.66 3.74
C ALA A 122 13.33 -12.20 5.07
N GLU A 123 13.09 -13.14 5.99
CA GLU A 123 12.52 -12.87 7.30
C GLU A 123 13.49 -12.03 8.16
N GLU A 124 14.78 -12.35 8.16
CA GLU A 124 15.81 -11.57 8.87
C GLU A 124 15.96 -10.15 8.29
N MET A 125 15.98 -10.01 6.96
CA MET A 125 16.07 -8.71 6.30
C MET A 125 14.87 -7.82 6.64
N LEU A 126 13.67 -8.40 6.77
CA LEU A 126 12.50 -7.65 7.24
C LEU A 126 12.69 -7.11 8.65
N GLU A 127 13.25 -7.90 9.57
CA GLU A 127 13.54 -7.42 10.93
C GLU A 127 14.62 -6.33 10.94
N ILE A 128 15.69 -6.51 10.17
CA ILE A 128 16.77 -5.52 10.03
C ILE A 128 16.22 -4.21 9.50
N PHE A 129 15.50 -4.23 8.37
CA PHE A 129 14.94 -3.01 7.80
C PHE A 129 13.94 -2.34 8.74
N SER A 130 13.08 -3.12 9.40
CA SER A 130 12.12 -2.60 10.37
C SER A 130 12.83 -1.88 11.52
N ARG A 131 13.90 -2.48 12.06
CA ARG A 131 14.67 -1.87 13.16
C ARG A 131 15.44 -0.64 12.69
N THR A 132 16.05 -0.69 11.51
CA THR A 132 16.80 0.44 10.93
C THR A 132 15.88 1.62 10.65
N GLU A 133 14.69 1.38 10.10
CA GLU A 133 13.67 2.40 9.89
C GLU A 133 13.31 3.08 11.23
N ALA A 134 12.99 2.29 12.26
CA ALA A 134 12.62 2.81 13.57
C ALA A 134 13.74 3.64 14.27
N ILE A 135 15.01 3.33 14.03
CA ILE A 135 16.15 4.02 14.67
C ILE A 135 16.62 5.22 13.84
N HIS A 136 16.64 5.11 12.52
CA HIS A 136 17.33 6.05 11.63
C HIS A 136 16.39 6.80 10.68
N GLY A 137 15.10 6.47 10.66
CA GLY A 137 14.06 7.05 9.83
C GLY A 137 14.03 6.51 8.40
N ALA A 138 12.91 6.76 7.73
CA ALA A 138 12.57 6.25 6.40
C ALA A 138 13.59 6.59 5.28
N SER A 139 14.18 7.79 5.27
CA SER A 139 15.01 8.29 4.16
C SER A 139 16.23 7.42 3.87
N ARG A 140 16.81 6.82 4.92
CA ARG A 140 18.04 6.03 4.82
C ARG A 140 17.81 4.59 4.42
N VAL A 141 16.58 4.09 4.49
CA VAL A 141 16.27 2.66 4.34
C VAL A 141 15.34 2.38 3.17
N ALA A 142 14.45 3.33 2.80
CA ALA A 142 13.46 3.13 1.75
C ALA A 142 14.05 2.63 0.41
N PRO A 143 15.14 3.23 -0.14
CA PRO A 143 15.71 2.77 -1.40
C PRO A 143 16.27 1.35 -1.31
N PHE A 144 16.86 0.97 -0.17
CA PHE A 144 17.41 -0.37 0.04
C PHE A 144 16.32 -1.43 0.14
N ILE A 145 15.19 -1.11 0.78
CA ILE A 145 14.03 -2.01 0.82
C ILE A 145 13.47 -2.20 -0.60
N GLY A 146 13.30 -1.11 -1.35
CA GLY A 146 12.80 -1.14 -2.73
C GLY A 146 13.69 -1.97 -3.65
N GLU A 147 14.99 -1.80 -3.55
CA GLU A 147 15.99 -2.56 -4.33
C GLU A 147 16.00 -4.05 -3.95
N TYR A 148 15.95 -4.37 -2.66
CA TYR A 148 15.86 -5.76 -2.19
C TYR A 148 14.59 -6.45 -2.67
N LEU A 149 13.46 -5.73 -2.63
CA LEU A 149 12.18 -6.19 -3.16
C LEU A 149 12.25 -6.47 -4.68
N ASN A 150 12.85 -5.55 -5.43
CA ASN A 150 13.00 -5.63 -6.89
C ASN A 150 13.94 -6.75 -7.34
N ARG A 151 15.17 -6.78 -6.82
CA ARG A 151 16.21 -7.66 -7.36
C ARG A 151 16.24 -9.04 -6.72
N THR A 152 15.92 -9.12 -5.43
CA THR A 152 16.03 -10.37 -4.68
C THR A 152 14.67 -11.04 -4.55
N ILE A 153 13.71 -10.37 -3.91
CA ILE A 153 12.40 -10.96 -3.61
C ILE A 153 11.62 -11.26 -4.89
N ALA A 154 11.57 -10.36 -5.87
CA ALA A 154 10.86 -10.62 -7.12
C ALA A 154 11.42 -11.85 -7.86
N SER A 155 12.75 -12.02 -7.87
CA SER A 155 13.40 -13.21 -8.43
C SER A 155 13.02 -14.49 -7.67
N TRP A 156 13.12 -14.47 -6.35
CA TRP A 156 12.75 -15.59 -5.48
C TRP A 156 11.27 -15.99 -5.61
N LEU A 157 10.38 -15.02 -5.79
CA LEU A 157 8.96 -15.28 -6.03
C LEU A 157 8.68 -15.99 -7.37
N ARG A 158 9.64 -16.05 -8.31
CA ARG A 158 9.49 -16.79 -9.57
C ARG A 158 9.99 -18.24 -9.48
N TYR A 159 10.76 -18.58 -8.45
CA TYR A 159 11.32 -19.91 -8.31
C TYR A 159 10.28 -20.93 -7.83
N PRO A 160 10.35 -22.18 -8.34
CA PRO A 160 9.54 -23.26 -7.80
C PRO A 160 9.88 -23.48 -6.33
N SER A 161 8.86 -23.66 -5.50
CA SER A 161 8.99 -23.84 -4.04
C SER A 161 7.84 -24.69 -3.51
N SER A 162 8.00 -25.20 -2.29
CA SER A 162 6.89 -25.86 -1.58
C SER A 162 5.75 -24.87 -1.32
N THR A 163 4.51 -25.35 -1.19
CA THR A 163 3.36 -24.48 -0.89
C THR A 163 3.54 -23.69 0.41
N ASP A 164 4.20 -24.27 1.41
CA ASP A 164 4.45 -23.58 2.69
C ASP A 164 5.51 -22.47 2.54
N THR A 165 6.66 -22.80 1.94
CA THR A 165 7.73 -21.85 1.66
C THR A 165 7.22 -20.69 0.79
N ARG A 166 6.46 -21.00 -0.25
CA ARG A 166 5.81 -20.02 -1.13
C ARG A 166 4.93 -19.07 -0.34
N ARG A 167 4.06 -19.60 0.52
CA ARG A 167 3.13 -18.81 1.33
C ARG A 167 3.88 -17.90 2.30
N ARG A 168 4.88 -18.43 3.02
CA ARG A 168 5.69 -17.64 3.96
C ARG A 168 6.46 -16.54 3.24
N LEU A 169 7.07 -16.82 2.09
CA LEU A 169 7.77 -15.82 1.29
C LEU A 169 6.81 -14.71 0.82
N LEU A 170 5.61 -15.05 0.34
CA LEU A 170 4.58 -14.07 -0.03
C LEU A 170 4.22 -13.15 1.15
N ARG A 171 4.02 -13.72 2.35
CA ARG A 171 3.73 -12.95 3.57
C ARG A 171 4.88 -12.01 3.93
N THR A 172 6.10 -12.50 3.94
CA THR A 172 7.30 -11.67 4.21
C THR A 172 7.45 -10.57 3.15
N SER A 173 7.18 -10.87 1.88
CA SER A 173 7.21 -9.92 0.78
C SER A 173 6.12 -8.84 0.91
N ALA A 174 4.92 -9.21 1.37
CA ALA A 174 3.84 -8.27 1.64
C ALA A 174 4.22 -7.28 2.76
N ARG A 175 4.88 -7.77 3.82
CA ARG A 175 5.36 -6.95 4.94
C ARG A 175 6.51 -6.02 4.55
N LEU A 176 7.46 -6.51 3.75
CA LEU A 176 8.54 -5.69 3.18
C LEU A 176 7.97 -4.59 2.28
N SER A 177 7.01 -4.94 1.43
CA SER A 177 6.31 -3.99 0.54
C SER A 177 5.54 -2.94 1.34
N TYR A 178 4.85 -3.35 2.42
CA TYR A 178 4.22 -2.41 3.37
C TYR A 178 5.25 -1.47 3.99
N LEU A 179 6.37 -1.99 4.49
CA LEU A 179 7.41 -1.18 5.12
C LEU A 179 8.02 -0.17 4.13
N CYS A 180 8.24 -0.57 2.88
CA CYS A 180 8.69 0.33 1.82
C CYS A 180 7.66 1.42 1.54
N GLY A 181 6.37 1.04 1.43
CA GLY A 181 5.27 1.98 1.24
C GLY A 181 5.12 2.98 2.40
N PHE A 182 5.31 2.52 3.63
CA PHE A 182 5.35 3.37 4.83
C PHE A 182 6.54 4.32 4.82
N ALA A 183 7.73 3.84 4.49
CA ALA A 183 8.91 4.69 4.39
C ALA A 183 8.73 5.79 3.33
N TYR A 184 8.17 5.47 2.15
CA TYR A 184 7.87 6.50 1.15
C TYR A 184 6.71 7.43 1.53
N PHE A 185 5.79 6.99 2.41
CA PHE A 185 4.77 7.87 2.97
C PHE A 185 5.41 8.96 3.84
N ASP A 186 6.33 8.57 4.73
CA ASP A 186 7.06 9.49 5.61
C ASP A 186 7.98 10.46 4.84
N LEU A 187 8.39 10.07 3.63
CA LEU A 187 9.14 10.93 2.71
C LEU A 187 8.25 11.84 1.84
N GLU A 188 6.94 11.86 2.07
CA GLU A 188 5.93 12.57 1.27
C GLU A 188 5.88 12.15 -0.22
N GLU A 189 6.48 11.02 -0.57
CA GLU A 189 6.45 10.43 -1.92
C GLU A 189 5.21 9.52 -2.05
N HIS A 190 4.02 10.14 -1.92
CA HIS A 190 2.76 9.42 -1.78
C HIS A 190 2.40 8.51 -2.96
N GLY A 191 2.81 8.83 -4.19
CA GLY A 191 2.55 7.93 -5.32
C GLY A 191 3.38 6.65 -5.26
N LEU A 192 4.64 6.72 -4.80
CA LEU A 192 5.46 5.52 -4.56
C LEU A 192 4.88 4.71 -3.42
N SER A 193 4.56 5.39 -2.32
CA SER A 193 3.91 4.79 -1.16
C SER A 193 2.64 4.00 -1.54
N GLN A 194 1.75 4.62 -2.31
CA GLN A 194 0.50 3.99 -2.77
C GLN A 194 0.75 2.72 -3.59
N ARG A 195 1.73 2.74 -4.49
CA ARG A 195 2.05 1.58 -5.34
C ARG A 195 2.63 0.43 -4.53
N PHE A 196 3.52 0.71 -3.57
CA PHE A 196 4.04 -0.33 -2.67
C PHE A 196 2.95 -0.90 -1.76
N TYR A 197 2.01 -0.08 -1.29
CA TYR A 197 0.84 -0.59 -0.57
C TYR A 197 -0.03 -1.49 -1.44
N ARG A 198 -0.28 -1.13 -2.71
CA ARG A 198 -1.03 -2.01 -3.64
C ARG A 198 -0.34 -3.36 -3.85
N VAL A 199 0.97 -3.35 -4.03
CA VAL A 199 1.74 -4.61 -4.13
C VAL A 199 1.65 -5.42 -2.83
N SER A 200 1.73 -4.77 -1.67
CA SER A 200 1.52 -5.43 -0.37
C SER A 200 0.16 -6.12 -0.27
N LEU A 201 -0.93 -5.47 -0.73
CA LEU A 201 -2.26 -6.07 -0.76
C LEU A 201 -2.31 -7.31 -1.66
N LEU A 202 -1.73 -7.24 -2.87
CA LEU A 202 -1.70 -8.38 -3.81
C LEU A 202 -0.92 -9.57 -3.24
N LEU A 203 0.24 -9.31 -2.63
CA LEU A 203 1.07 -10.35 -2.00
C LEU A 203 0.38 -10.95 -0.77
N ALA A 204 -0.31 -10.13 0.04
CA ALA A 204 -1.08 -10.61 1.20
C ALA A 204 -2.29 -11.45 0.78
N GLU A 205 -2.98 -11.08 -0.30
CA GLU A 205 -4.08 -11.88 -0.89
C GLU A 205 -3.54 -13.24 -1.39
N GLU A 206 -2.45 -13.25 -2.17
CA GLU A 206 -1.84 -14.49 -2.66
C GLU A 206 -1.27 -15.36 -1.53
N GLY A 207 -0.74 -14.73 -0.47
CA GLY A 207 -0.17 -15.36 0.70
C GLY A 207 -1.16 -15.77 1.81
N ASP A 208 -2.46 -15.58 1.61
CA ASP A 208 -3.51 -15.82 2.61
C ASP A 208 -3.20 -15.15 3.96
N ASP A 209 -2.85 -13.86 3.93
CA ASP A 209 -2.50 -13.06 5.10
C ASP A 209 -3.44 -11.87 5.29
N ALA A 210 -4.61 -12.18 5.83
CA ALA A 210 -5.65 -11.19 6.12
C ALA A 210 -5.17 -10.09 7.09
N TRP A 211 -4.23 -10.40 8.00
CA TRP A 211 -3.71 -9.40 8.92
C TRP A 211 -2.83 -8.37 8.20
N SER A 212 -1.86 -8.81 7.39
CA SER A 212 -1.07 -7.89 6.57
C SER A 212 -1.96 -7.09 5.61
N TYR A 213 -2.99 -7.71 5.04
CA TYR A 213 -3.96 -7.01 4.20
C TYR A 213 -4.68 -5.88 4.96
N ALA A 214 -5.23 -6.18 6.14
CA ALA A 214 -5.90 -5.20 7.01
C ALA A 214 -4.99 -4.05 7.44
N VAL A 215 -3.73 -4.34 7.80
CA VAL A 215 -2.74 -3.33 8.17
C VAL A 215 -2.43 -2.40 7.00
N THR A 216 -2.28 -2.95 5.79
CA THR A 216 -2.03 -2.16 4.59
C THR A 216 -3.24 -1.30 4.22
N LEU A 217 -4.47 -1.81 4.30
CA LEU A 217 -5.69 -1.00 4.15
C LEU A 217 -5.74 0.17 5.13
N ARG A 218 -5.37 -0.09 6.40
CA ARG A 218 -5.30 0.97 7.42
C ARG A 218 -4.29 2.05 7.04
N ALA A 219 -3.11 1.68 6.54
CA ALA A 219 -2.11 2.66 6.10
C ALA A 219 -2.56 3.46 4.87
N MET A 220 -3.21 2.81 3.90
CA MET A 220 -3.83 3.51 2.77
C MET A 220 -4.94 4.48 3.24
N SER A 221 -5.71 4.13 4.29
CA SER A 221 -6.66 5.05 4.91
C SER A 221 -5.98 6.29 5.50
N VAL A 222 -4.89 6.12 6.25
CA VAL A 222 -4.09 7.24 6.77
C VAL A 222 -3.59 8.12 5.63
N GLN A 223 -3.06 7.52 4.58
CA GLN A 223 -2.57 8.23 3.40
C GLN A 223 -3.70 9.02 2.70
N ALA A 224 -4.85 8.40 2.46
CA ALA A 224 -6.00 9.05 1.84
C ALA A 224 -6.49 10.23 2.70
N TRP A 225 -6.58 10.04 4.01
CA TRP A 225 -6.96 11.11 4.95
C TRP A 225 -5.98 12.28 4.90
N HIS A 226 -4.67 12.01 4.96
CA HIS A 226 -3.63 13.03 4.88
C HIS A 226 -3.70 13.86 3.59
N LEU A 227 -4.15 13.25 2.49
CA LEU A 227 -4.29 13.90 1.19
C LEU A 227 -5.64 14.60 0.95
N GLY A 228 -6.54 14.58 1.96
CA GLY A 228 -7.84 15.26 1.93
C GLY A 228 -8.99 14.40 1.38
N HIS A 229 -8.79 13.09 1.24
CA HIS A 229 -9.77 12.16 0.69
C HIS A 229 -10.55 11.44 1.80
N GLY A 230 -11.46 12.17 2.45
CA GLY A 230 -12.17 11.70 3.66
C GLY A 230 -13.02 10.44 3.46
N LEU A 231 -13.90 10.41 2.45
CA LEU A 231 -14.74 9.23 2.16
C LEU A 231 -13.90 7.98 1.84
N PRO A 232 -12.94 8.03 0.88
CA PRO A 232 -12.04 6.91 0.65
C PRO A 232 -11.25 6.46 1.88
N ALA A 233 -10.82 7.40 2.74
CA ALA A 233 -10.15 7.05 3.98
C ALA A 233 -11.07 6.26 4.94
N LEU A 234 -12.35 6.64 5.04
CA LEU A 234 -13.33 5.94 5.86
C LEU A 234 -13.63 4.53 5.32
N ASP A 235 -13.79 4.40 4.00
CA ASP A 235 -14.05 3.11 3.36
C ASP A 235 -12.89 2.13 3.59
N LEU A 236 -11.64 2.60 3.41
CA LEU A 236 -10.44 1.81 3.66
C LEU A 236 -10.28 1.44 5.15
N ALA A 237 -10.58 2.36 6.07
CA ALA A 237 -10.52 2.07 7.51
C ALA A 237 -11.56 1.02 7.93
N SER A 238 -12.77 1.11 7.37
CA SER A 238 -13.84 0.15 7.63
C SER A 238 -13.46 -1.22 7.08
N ALA A 239 -12.99 -1.27 5.83
CA ALA A 239 -12.51 -2.51 5.21
C ALA A 239 -11.34 -3.14 5.98
N ALA A 240 -10.46 -2.34 6.57
CA ALA A 240 -9.36 -2.84 7.41
C ALA A 240 -9.88 -3.58 8.65
N VAL A 241 -10.88 -3.02 9.34
CA VAL A 241 -11.52 -3.67 10.50
C VAL A 241 -12.26 -4.95 10.07
N ASP A 242 -13.00 -4.91 8.97
CA ASP A 242 -13.78 -6.05 8.47
C ASP A 242 -12.90 -7.21 7.99
N THR A 243 -11.71 -6.90 7.45
CA THR A 243 -10.76 -7.90 6.93
C THR A 243 -9.96 -8.58 8.04
N ALA A 244 -9.78 -7.93 9.19
CA ALA A 244 -8.95 -8.45 10.26
C ALA A 244 -9.41 -9.86 10.71
N PRO A 245 -8.47 -10.81 10.94
CA PRO A 245 -8.83 -12.16 11.38
C PRO A 245 -9.73 -12.15 12.61
N ARG A 246 -10.70 -13.08 12.66
CA ARG A 246 -11.49 -13.30 13.87
C ARG A 246 -10.57 -13.63 15.04
N GLY A 247 -10.79 -12.98 16.19
CA GLY A 247 -9.93 -13.11 17.36
C GLY A 247 -8.73 -12.16 17.37
N THR A 248 -8.66 -11.20 16.45
CA THR A 248 -7.73 -10.06 16.57
C THR A 248 -8.08 -9.27 17.83
N GLU A 249 -7.16 -9.23 18.80
CA GLU A 249 -7.35 -8.61 20.12
C GLU A 249 -6.23 -7.62 20.43
N GLY A 250 -6.37 -6.92 21.56
CA GLY A 250 -5.28 -6.14 22.14
C GLY A 250 -4.86 -4.95 21.29
N ALA A 251 -3.55 -4.71 21.25
CA ALA A 251 -2.94 -3.60 20.51
C ALA A 251 -3.29 -3.64 19.01
N SER A 252 -3.39 -4.84 18.42
CA SER A 252 -3.76 -5.03 17.01
C SER A 252 -5.18 -4.55 16.68
N SER A 253 -6.16 -4.88 17.54
CA SER A 253 -7.53 -4.40 17.36
C SER A 253 -7.63 -2.88 17.62
N ALA A 254 -6.96 -2.41 18.66
CA ALA A 254 -6.88 -0.97 18.96
C ALA A 254 -6.27 -0.17 17.80
N PHE A 255 -5.24 -0.73 17.16
CA PHE A 255 -4.58 -0.14 15.99
C PHE A 255 -5.58 0.11 14.86
N LEU A 256 -6.42 -0.87 14.50
CA LEU A 256 -7.39 -0.69 13.41
C LEU A 256 -8.53 0.27 13.80
N HIS A 257 -9.11 0.09 14.99
CA HIS A 257 -10.21 0.94 15.46
C HIS A 257 -9.79 2.40 15.69
N GLY A 258 -8.53 2.64 16.07
CA GLY A 258 -8.00 4.00 16.21
C GLY A 258 -8.03 4.76 14.88
N GLN A 259 -7.65 4.13 13.77
CA GLN A 259 -7.76 4.78 12.46
C GLN A 259 -9.20 4.96 12.00
N LEU A 260 -10.09 4.00 12.28
CA LEU A 260 -11.51 4.15 11.98
C LEU A 260 -12.14 5.33 12.75
N ALA A 261 -11.72 5.54 14.00
CA ALA A 261 -12.13 6.70 14.78
C ALA A 261 -11.68 8.02 14.14
N VAL A 262 -10.42 8.11 13.68
CA VAL A 262 -9.88 9.27 12.96
C VAL A 262 -10.69 9.54 11.69
N ALA A 263 -10.98 8.50 10.90
CA ALA A 263 -11.75 8.67 9.67
C ALA A 263 -13.19 9.14 9.93
N HIS A 264 -13.88 8.59 10.95
CA HIS A 264 -15.20 9.08 11.35
C HIS A 264 -15.19 10.52 11.85
N ALA A 265 -14.19 10.89 12.67
CA ALA A 265 -14.02 12.25 13.15
C ALA A 265 -13.79 13.22 11.98
N GLY A 266 -12.95 12.81 11.02
CA GLY A 266 -12.66 13.54 9.80
C GLY A 266 -13.87 13.78 8.90
N MET A 267 -14.84 12.85 8.92
CA MET A 267 -16.13 12.97 8.24
C MET A 267 -17.20 13.72 9.04
N GLY A 268 -16.87 14.21 10.25
CA GLY A 268 -17.79 14.92 11.13
C GLY A 268 -18.74 14.02 11.93
N ASP A 269 -18.60 12.69 11.87
CA ASP A 269 -19.43 11.74 12.61
C ASP A 269 -18.86 11.50 14.03
N ARG A 270 -19.05 12.49 14.91
CA ARG A 270 -18.54 12.48 16.28
C ARG A 270 -18.96 11.25 17.08
N ASN A 271 -20.20 10.78 16.91
CA ASN A 271 -20.73 9.67 17.69
C ASN A 271 -20.03 8.36 17.32
N LYS A 272 -19.87 8.07 16.01
CA LYS A 272 -19.13 6.88 15.58
C LYS A 272 -17.64 6.98 15.90
N ALA A 273 -17.05 8.18 15.81
CA ALA A 273 -15.66 8.40 16.20
C ALA A 273 -15.42 8.02 17.67
N LEU A 274 -16.25 8.52 18.59
CA LEU A 274 -16.14 8.21 20.02
C LEU A 274 -16.41 6.72 20.31
N ALA A 275 -17.33 6.08 19.60
CA ALA A 275 -17.58 4.65 19.75
C ALA A 275 -16.37 3.80 19.31
N CYS A 276 -15.72 4.16 18.20
CA CYS A 276 -14.51 3.50 17.72
C CYS A 276 -13.32 3.75 18.66
N LEU A 277 -13.15 4.99 19.14
CA LEU A 277 -12.11 5.34 20.10
C LEU A 277 -12.26 4.54 21.40
N GLY A 278 -13.47 4.49 21.96
CA GLY A 278 -13.73 3.69 23.16
C GLY A 278 -13.50 2.18 22.94
N SER A 279 -13.69 1.69 21.72
CA SER A 279 -13.34 0.30 21.37
C SER A 279 -11.82 0.10 21.35
N ALA A 280 -11.08 1.05 20.79
CA ALA A 280 -9.61 1.01 20.79
C ALA A 280 -9.03 1.08 22.21
N GLU A 281 -9.57 1.94 23.08
CA GLU A 281 -9.16 2.06 24.48
C GLU A 281 -9.35 0.74 25.25
N ARG A 282 -10.54 0.13 25.16
CA ARG A 282 -10.80 -1.18 25.78
C ARG A 282 -9.85 -2.26 25.29
N CYS A 283 -9.57 -2.30 23.99
CA CYS A 283 -8.60 -3.24 23.44
C CYS A 283 -7.18 -3.01 23.98
N MET A 284 -6.78 -1.75 24.19
CA MET A 284 -5.47 -1.42 24.75
C MET A 284 -5.33 -1.83 26.22
N GLU A 285 -6.37 -1.65 27.03
CA GLU A 285 -6.40 -2.08 28.44
C GLU A 285 -6.21 -3.60 28.59
N VAL A 286 -6.78 -4.38 27.67
CA VAL A 286 -6.58 -5.83 27.60
C VAL A 286 -5.13 -6.18 27.21
N ALA A 287 -4.50 -5.39 26.34
CA ALA A 287 -3.12 -5.62 25.88
C ALA A 287 -2.08 -5.34 26.96
N THR A 288 -2.20 -4.24 27.70
CA THR A 288 -1.29 -3.90 28.81
C THR A 288 -1.37 -4.89 29.97
N SER A 289 -2.45 -5.66 30.04
CA SER A 289 -2.66 -6.72 31.03
C SER A 289 -1.99 -8.06 30.66
N ARG A 290 -1.36 -8.19 29.48
CA ARG A 290 -0.66 -9.40 29.00
C ARG A 290 0.76 -9.05 28.52
N PRO A 291 1.83 -9.66 29.07
CA PRO A 291 3.19 -9.44 28.56
C PRO A 291 3.37 -10.24 27.27
N GLY A 292 3.20 -9.58 26.11
CA GLY A 292 3.40 -10.18 24.80
C GLY A 292 3.97 -9.17 23.81
N THR A 293 4.98 -9.60 23.05
CA THR A 293 5.73 -8.81 22.07
C THR A 293 4.81 -8.33 20.94
N VAL A 294 4.47 -7.04 20.93
CA VAL A 294 3.76 -6.41 19.81
C VAL A 294 4.74 -6.25 18.65
N VAL A 295 4.80 -7.24 17.75
CA VAL A 295 5.62 -7.19 16.53
C VAL A 295 4.77 -6.74 15.35
N TYR A 296 4.35 -5.49 15.36
CA TYR A 296 4.14 -4.66 14.17
C TYR A 296 4.20 -3.20 14.64
N HIS A 297 5.44 -2.72 14.72
CA HIS A 297 5.87 -1.33 14.84
C HIS A 297 5.26 -0.48 15.97
N TRP A 298 6.00 -0.43 17.08
CA TRP A 298 5.88 0.58 18.14
C TRP A 298 5.84 2.03 17.60
N ALA A 299 6.47 2.30 16.44
CA ALA A 299 6.47 3.60 15.78
C ALA A 299 5.07 4.05 15.29
N ALA A 300 4.28 3.12 14.72
CA ALA A 300 2.93 3.41 14.24
C ALA A 300 1.91 3.55 15.38
N LEU A 301 2.22 2.99 16.56
CA LEU A 301 1.46 3.17 17.80
C LEU A 301 1.84 4.48 18.53
N ALA A 302 3.11 4.89 18.47
CA ALA A 302 3.61 6.10 19.14
C ALA A 302 3.09 7.40 18.51
N HIS A 303 2.87 7.44 17.20
CA HIS A 303 2.39 8.65 16.51
C HIS A 303 0.97 9.07 16.96
N GLN A 304 0.12 8.13 17.38
CA GLN A 304 -1.25 8.42 17.86
C GLN A 304 -1.30 9.02 19.27
N ARG A 305 -0.18 9.11 20.00
CA ARG A 305 -0.11 9.75 21.32
C ARG A 305 0.39 11.20 21.28
N ALA A 306 0.70 11.73 20.09
CA ALA A 306 1.32 13.05 19.91
C ALA A 306 0.43 14.09 19.20
N VAL A 307 -0.88 13.83 19.04
CA VAL A 307 -1.86 14.79 18.50
C VAL A 307 -3.04 14.93 19.44
#